data_AF-A0AAX4Y2Z4-F1
#
_entry.id   AF-A0AAX4Y2Z4-F1
#
_cell.length_a   1.000
_cell.length_b   1.000
_cell.length_c   1.000
_cell.angle_alpha   90.00
_cell.angle_beta   90.00
_cell.angle_gamma   90.00
#
_symmetry.space_group_name_H-M   'P 1'
#
loop_
_entity.id
_entity.type
_entity.pdbx_description
1 polymer ?
#
loop_
_entity_poly.entity_id
_entity_poly.type
_entity_poly.pdbx_seq_one_letter_code
_entity_poly.pdbx_strand_id
1 'polypeptide(L)'
;RLVAGLSDPQFFESYEAIQGYRLNTMAQGYQSLHETDAALEKLAAEGKANLDDMDDPTVIAELERANQALVDSVQTQTRALLGTVLNQRTVTMKNA
;
A
#
# COMPACT_ATOMS: atom_id res chain seq x y z
N ARG A 1 -8.10 -11.46 2.89
CA ARG A 1 -8.70 -12.77 3.25
C ARG A 1 -8.24 -13.90 2.31
N LEU A 2 -8.30 -13.72 0.98
CA LEU A 2 -7.84 -14.74 0.03
C LEU A 2 -6.38 -15.14 0.21
N VAL A 3 -5.45 -14.16 0.24
CA VAL A 3 -4.02 -14.41 0.49
C VAL A 3 -3.82 -15.28 1.74
N ALA A 4 -4.39 -14.88 2.87
CA ALA A 4 -4.30 -15.62 4.13
C ALA A 4 -4.81 -17.07 4.02
N GLY A 5 -5.98 -17.28 3.40
CA GLY A 5 -6.53 -18.63 3.23
C GLY A 5 -5.76 -19.51 2.25
N LEU A 6 -5.03 -18.92 1.31
CA LEU A 6 -4.17 -19.67 0.38
C LEU A 6 -2.79 -19.98 0.98
N SER A 7 -2.25 -19.07 1.78
CA SER A 7 -0.93 -19.23 2.39
C SER A 7 -0.94 -20.14 3.63
N ASP A 8 -2.05 -20.24 4.34
CA ASP A 8 -2.12 -20.98 5.62
C ASP A 8 -1.68 -22.46 5.52
N PRO A 9 -2.10 -23.25 4.50
CA PRO A 9 -1.67 -24.65 4.38
C PRO A 9 -0.18 -24.84 4.05
N GLN A 10 0.50 -23.81 3.53
CA GLN A 10 1.91 -23.82 3.13
C GLN A 10 2.63 -22.57 3.62
N PHE A 11 2.40 -22.23 4.89
CA PHE A 11 2.84 -20.97 5.48
C PHE A 11 4.33 -20.69 5.26
N PHE A 12 5.19 -21.71 5.41
CA PHE A 12 6.64 -21.56 5.26
C PHE A 12 7.08 -21.20 3.82
N GLU A 13 6.37 -21.70 2.80
CA GLU A 13 6.69 -21.43 1.39
C GLU A 13 6.26 -20.01 0.98
N SER A 14 5.16 -19.52 1.53
CA SER A 14 4.67 -18.17 1.29
C SER A 14 5.24 -17.12 2.27
N TYR A 15 5.99 -17.54 3.29
CA TYR A 15 6.46 -16.67 4.36
C TYR A 15 7.29 -15.50 3.82
N GLU A 16 8.30 -15.79 3.00
CA GLU A 16 9.19 -14.76 2.44
C GLU A 16 8.43 -13.75 1.59
N ALA A 17 7.52 -14.20 0.74
CA ALA A 17 6.67 -13.33 -0.09
C ALA A 17 5.79 -12.41 0.77
N ILE A 18 5.24 -12.93 1.88
CA ILE A 18 4.44 -12.14 2.84
C ILE A 18 5.33 -11.13 3.59
N GLN A 19 6.54 -11.52 4.01
CA GLN A 19 7.48 -10.59 4.67
C GLN A 19 7.90 -9.46 3.72
N GLY A 20 8.23 -9.79 2.46
CA GLY A 20 8.58 -8.82 1.43
C GLY A 20 7.45 -7.84 1.16
N TYR A 21 6.21 -8.34 1.01
CA TYR A 21 5.01 -7.49 0.89
C TYR A 21 4.86 -6.53 2.08
N ARG A 22 5.04 -7.01 3.31
CA ARG A 22 4.94 -6.16 4.51
C ARG A 22 5.99 -5.04 4.48
N LEU A 23 7.25 -5.37 4.19
CA LEU A 23 8.32 -4.38 4.12
C LEU A 23 8.06 -3.33 3.04
N ASN A 24 7.63 -3.76 1.84
CA ASN A 24 7.38 -2.86 0.71
C ASN A 24 6.18 -1.95 0.96
N THR A 25 5.08 -2.48 1.50
CA THR A 25 3.90 -1.66 1.85
C THR A 25 4.20 -0.66 2.95
N MET A 26 4.98 -1.03 3.96
CA MET A 26 5.43 -0.08 5.00
C MET A 26 6.31 1.02 4.42
N ALA A 27 7.30 0.67 3.59
CA ALA A 27 8.18 1.64 2.95
C ALA A 27 7.40 2.65 2.09
N GLN A 28 6.41 2.16 1.32
CA GLN A 28 5.54 3.02 0.53
C GLN A 28 4.63 3.91 1.39
N GLY A 29 4.16 3.41 2.54
CA GLY A 29 3.41 4.24 3.49
C GLY A 29 4.25 5.42 3.98
N TYR A 30 5.49 5.17 4.40
CA TYR A 30 6.41 6.24 4.82
C TYR A 30 6.75 7.21 3.69
N GLN A 31 6.99 6.70 2.48
CA GLN A 31 7.26 7.53 1.32
C GLN A 31 6.06 8.41 0.98
N SER A 32 4.85 7.86 0.98
CA SER A 32 3.61 8.59 0.72
C SER A 32 3.40 9.72 1.72
N LEU A 33 3.65 9.48 3.02
CA LEU A 33 3.57 10.52 4.05
C LEU A 33 4.55 11.65 3.75
N HIS A 34 5.83 11.31 3.55
CA HIS A 34 6.88 12.30 3.30
C HIS A 34 6.59 13.13 2.03
N GLU A 35 6.13 12.51 0.95
CA GLU A 35 5.78 13.21 -0.30
C GLU A 35 4.56 14.11 -0.13
N THR A 36 3.57 13.69 0.66
CA THR A 36 2.35 14.47 0.93
C THR A 36 2.68 15.68 1.81
N ASP A 37 3.47 15.49 2.86
CA ASP A 37 3.93 16.58 3.73
C ASP A 37 4.69 17.63 2.92
N ALA A 38 5.64 17.20 2.07
CA ALA A 38 6.38 18.10 1.19
C ALA A 38 5.48 18.84 0.18
N ALA A 39 4.44 18.18 -0.35
CA ALA A 39 3.48 18.81 -1.26
C ALA A 39 2.65 19.88 -0.55
N LEU A 40 2.17 19.60 0.66
CA LEU A 40 1.41 20.52 1.49
C LEU A 40 2.26 21.73 1.93
N GLU A 41 3.50 21.51 2.39
CA GLU A 41 4.43 22.58 2.73
C GLU A 41 4.67 23.52 1.54
N LYS A 42 4.82 22.95 0.34
CA LYS A 42 4.99 23.74 -0.89
C LYS A 42 3.74 24.56 -1.21
N LEU A 43 2.54 23.97 -1.12
CA LEU A 43 1.28 24.68 -1.35
C LEU A 43 1.07 25.80 -0.34
N ALA A 44 1.46 25.59 0.91
CA ALA A 44 1.41 26.59 1.96
C ALA A 44 2.41 27.73 1.72
N ALA A 45 3.64 27.41 1.32
CA ALA A 45 4.65 28.41 0.94
C ALA A 45 4.21 29.26 -0.27
N GLU A 46 3.41 28.69 -1.17
CA GLU A 46 2.78 29.41 -2.30
C GLU A 46 1.51 30.18 -1.91
N GLY A 47 1.07 30.10 -0.65
CA GLY A 47 -0.15 30.75 -0.13
C GLY A 47 -1.45 30.15 -0.66
N LYS A 48 -1.42 28.91 -1.16
CA LYS A 48 -2.56 28.21 -1.78
C LYS A 48 -3.30 27.28 -0.81
N ALA A 49 -2.69 26.98 0.33
CA ALA A 49 -3.24 26.12 1.36
C ALA A 49 -2.93 26.71 2.73
N ASN A 50 -3.89 26.68 3.64
CA ASN A 50 -3.68 27.02 5.04
C ASN A 50 -3.53 25.74 5.88
N LEU A 51 -2.32 25.46 6.34
CA LEU A 51 -2.05 24.24 7.13
C LEU A 51 -2.57 24.33 8.57
N ASP A 52 -2.88 25.53 9.06
CA ASP A 52 -3.47 25.73 10.39
C ASP A 52 -5.01 25.58 10.36
N ASP A 53 -5.61 25.57 9.18
CA ASP A 53 -7.05 25.36 8.98
C ASP A 53 -7.31 23.92 8.54
N MET A 54 -7.89 23.13 9.45
CA MET A 54 -8.21 21.73 9.20
C MET A 54 -9.29 21.53 8.13
N ASP A 55 -10.11 22.56 7.87
CA ASP A 55 -11.17 22.52 6.88
C ASP A 55 -10.75 23.16 5.54
N ASP A 56 -9.45 23.47 5.36
CA ASP A 56 -8.94 24.01 4.10
C ASP A 56 -9.19 23.00 2.96
N PRO A 57 -9.99 23.39 1.94
CA PRO A 57 -10.40 22.47 0.89
C PRO A 57 -9.24 21.99 0.01
N THR A 58 -8.16 22.78 -0.10
CA THR A 58 -6.97 22.41 -0.86
C THR A 58 -6.17 21.35 -0.10
N VAL A 59 -6.02 21.51 1.22
CA VAL A 59 -5.39 20.49 2.09
C VAL A 59 -6.17 19.19 2.04
N ILE A 60 -7.50 19.25 2.21
CA ILE A 60 -8.36 18.06 2.15
C ILE A 60 -8.23 17.35 0.81
N ALA A 61 -8.32 18.09 -0.31
CA ALA A 61 -8.22 17.49 -1.64
C ALA A 61 -6.86 16.81 -1.88
N GLU A 62 -5.77 17.40 -1.38
CA GLU A 62 -4.44 16.82 -1.50
C GLU A 62 -4.27 15.56 -0.64
N LEU A 63 -4.81 15.55 0.58
CA LEU A 63 -4.83 14.38 1.44
C LEU A 63 -5.70 13.25 0.86
N GLU A 64 -6.86 13.56 0.29
CA GLU A 64 -7.71 12.58 -0.39
C GLU A 64 -7.01 11.97 -1.60
N ARG A 65 -6.33 12.81 -2.41
CA ARG A 65 -5.53 12.37 -3.56
C ARG A 65 -4.40 11.44 -3.14
N ALA A 66 -3.65 11.82 -2.09
CA ALA A 66 -2.57 11.01 -1.55
C ALA A 66 -3.07 9.68 -0.99
N ASN A 67 -4.17 9.69 -0.24
CA ASN A 67 -4.80 8.48 0.28
C ASN A 67 -5.24 7.53 -0.83
N GLN A 68 -5.85 8.05 -1.90
CA GLN A 68 -6.25 7.24 -3.04
C GLN A 68 -5.03 6.60 -3.72
N ALA A 69 -3.96 7.37 -3.94
CA ALA A 69 -2.73 6.86 -4.53
C ALA A 69 -2.08 5.76 -3.68
N LEU A 70 -2.06 5.92 -2.35
CA LEU A 70 -1.55 4.91 -1.43
C LEU A 70 -2.42 3.64 -1.46
N VAL A 71 -3.75 3.78 -1.46
CA VAL A 71 -4.69 2.66 -1.58
C VAL A 71 -4.47 1.89 -2.88
N ASP A 72 -4.34 2.58 -4.01
CA ASP A 72 -4.11 1.97 -5.32
C ASP A 72 -2.79 1.19 -5.36
N SER A 73 -1.74 1.74 -4.74
CA SER A 73 -0.45 1.06 -4.62
C SER A 73 -0.55 -0.20 -3.76
N VAL A 74 -1.19 -0.12 -2.58
CA VAL A 74 -1.41 -1.27 -1.69
C VAL A 74 -2.25 -2.34 -2.37
N GLN A 75 -3.29 -1.96 -3.12
CA GLN A 75 -4.09 -2.91 -3.91
C GLN A 75 -3.25 -3.62 -4.97
N THR A 76 -2.40 -2.87 -5.68
CA THR A 76 -1.50 -3.44 -6.70
C THR A 76 -0.55 -4.45 -6.08
N GLN A 77 0.09 -4.10 -4.96
CA GLN A 77 0.96 -5.03 -4.24
C GLN A 77 0.20 -6.25 -3.70
N THR A 78 -1.02 -6.06 -3.20
CA THR A 78 -1.85 -7.17 -2.70
C THR A 78 -2.21 -8.15 -3.81
N ARG A 79 -2.53 -7.65 -5.00
CA ARG A 79 -2.80 -8.48 -6.19
C ARG A 79 -1.56 -9.22 -6.65
N ALA A 80 -0.39 -8.58 -6.65
CA ALA A 80 0.87 -9.22 -6.97
C ALA A 80 1.20 -10.36 -5.97
N LEU A 81 1.06 -10.11 -4.66
CA LEU A 81 1.24 -11.12 -3.63
C LEU A 81 0.27 -12.31 -3.83
N LEU A 82 -1.00 -12.02 -4.12
CA LEU A 82 -1.99 -13.06 -4.40
C LEU A 82 -1.56 -13.93 -5.59
N GLY A 83 -1.06 -13.32 -6.68
CA GLY A 83 -0.54 -14.04 -7.84
C GLY A 83 0.64 -14.96 -7.48
N THR A 84 1.58 -14.48 -6.68
CA THR A 84 2.72 -15.28 -6.21
C THR A 84 2.26 -16.48 -5.37
N VAL A 85 1.40 -16.25 -4.37
CA VAL A 85 0.90 -17.32 -3.49
C VAL A 85 0.07 -18.35 -4.28
N LEU A 86 -0.74 -17.90 -5.23
CA LEU A 86 -1.48 -18.80 -6.13
C LEU A 86 -0.52 -19.68 -6.94
N ASN A 87 0.51 -19.08 -7.54
CA ASN A 87 1.50 -19.81 -8.33
C ASN A 87 2.24 -20.86 -7.49
N GLN A 88 2.70 -20.48 -6.28
CA GLN A 88 3.33 -21.39 -5.33
C GLN A 88 2.42 -22.59 -5.04
N ARG A 89 1.15 -22.32 -4.70
CA ARG A 89 0.18 -23.37 -4.42
C ARG A 89 -0.08 -24.28 -5.61
N THR A 90 -0.22 -23.74 -6.81
CA THR A 90 -0.49 -24.58 -8.01
C THR A 90 0.66 -25.52 -8.35
N VAL A 91 1.91 -25.14 -8.09
CA VAL A 91 3.08 -26.00 -8.38
C VAL A 91 3.22 -27.13 -7.37
N THR A 92 2.78 -26.92 -6.12
CA THR A 92 2.93 -27.88 -5.03
C THR A 92 1.68 -28.70 -4.77
N MET A 93 0.56 -28.39 -5.44
CA MET A 93 -0.66 -29.19 -5.41
C MET A 93 -0.40 -30.59 -5.94
N LYS A 94 -0.57 -31.60 -5.08
CA LYS A 94 -0.67 -32.99 -5.51
C LYS A 94 -1.99 -33.13 -6.27
N ASN A 95 -1.92 -33.52 -7.55
CA ASN A 95 -3.11 -33.99 -8.27
C ASN A 95 -3.64 -35.21 -7.51
N ALA A 96 -4.86 -35.09 -7.02
CA ALA A 96 -5.61 -36.20 -6.43
C ALA A 96 -6.12 -37.14 -7.53
#